data_AF-A0AAU2TBL0-F1
#
_entry.id   AF-A0AAU2TBL0-F1
#
_cell.length_a   1.000
_cell.length_b   1.000
_cell.length_c   1.000
_cell.angle_alpha   90.00
_cell.angle_beta   90.00
_cell.angle_gamma   90.00
#
_symmetry.space_group_name_H-M   'P 1'
#
loop_
_entity.id
_entity.type
_entity.pdbx_description
1 polymer ?
#
loop_
_entity_poly.entity_id
_entity_poly.type
_entity_poly.pdbx_seq_one_letter_code
_entity_poly.pdbx_strand_id
1 'polypeptide(L)'
;MPERPSPAPLVRRTTHALLADDRPIRLPHTEFDGAGVRFLGESVDPALFPLSATELWHACDGTRPYRSWPSQERELIADWHTAGLVVAAPRPRSQPSRALTVLSPHPDDAQLALGALLARFGGRVVDVFSHETWTRRPHYRSRPALASRLLLAEEHVACGVLGAELTVLGHMDAADRPAWRDGYFLGPESVDTARATEPELFERVAADLATEVAGGGPVLLPLAVGGHVDHVLTRQAALHLIAHKTLEPERVAFYEDMPYSLFADATAEAGRLAVGPEQVAPVPVLIPASEAAVRTKHEALWPYRLQVLEAVSKRIVRHGRQLGAPGWAERLWVLPESADAFGELAAAAAEEAAAAG
;
A
#
# COMPACT_ATOMS: atom_id res chain seq x y z
N MET A 1 32.19 15.38 -14.95
CA MET A 1 31.00 16.08 -14.41
C MET A 1 31.26 16.32 -12.93
N PRO A 2 31.12 17.55 -12.42
CA PRO A 2 31.29 17.81 -11.00
C PRO A 2 30.23 17.04 -10.21
N GLU A 3 30.65 16.39 -9.13
CA GLU A 3 29.78 15.69 -8.19
C GLU A 3 28.69 16.66 -7.72
N ARG A 4 27.43 16.27 -7.93
CA ARG A 4 26.30 17.03 -7.42
C ARG A 4 26.34 17.01 -5.89
N PRO A 5 26.09 18.16 -5.24
CA PRO A 5 26.18 18.28 -3.80
C PRO A 5 25.10 17.43 -3.09
N SER A 6 25.53 16.80 -2.00
CA SER A 6 24.82 16.15 -0.87
C SER A 6 23.45 15.49 -1.16
N PRO A 7 23.26 14.19 -0.85
CA PRO A 7 21.94 13.58 -0.91
C PRO A 7 20.99 14.33 0.03
N ALA A 8 19.78 14.63 -0.45
CA ALA A 8 18.70 15.13 0.39
C ALA A 8 18.59 14.26 1.66
N PRO A 9 18.33 14.83 2.84
CA PRO A 9 18.34 14.07 4.09
C PRO A 9 17.49 12.80 3.92
N LEU A 10 18.11 11.63 4.08
CA LEU A 10 17.45 10.33 3.84
C LEU A 10 16.32 10.05 4.83
N VAL A 11 16.30 10.84 5.89
CA VAL A 11 15.27 10.88 6.90
C VAL A 11 14.11 11.77 6.42
N ARG A 12 13.01 11.13 5.99
CA ARG A 12 11.69 11.79 5.98
C ARG A 12 11.46 12.31 7.40
N ARG A 13 11.09 13.58 7.56
CA ARG A 13 10.75 14.17 8.85
C ARG A 13 9.27 14.44 8.91
N THR A 14 8.64 14.10 10.02
CA THR A 14 7.22 14.39 10.24
C THR A 14 7.10 15.62 11.12
N THR A 15 6.04 16.40 10.87
CA THR A 15 5.62 17.48 11.77
C THR A 15 4.44 17.06 12.63
N HIS A 16 3.91 15.85 12.44
CA HIS A 16 2.83 15.32 13.24
C HIS A 16 3.40 14.80 14.56
N ALA A 17 2.78 15.18 15.67
CA ALA A 17 3.11 14.61 16.97
C ALA A 17 2.38 13.28 17.16
N LEU A 18 3.01 12.35 17.87
CA LEU A 18 2.35 11.14 18.36
C LEU A 18 1.19 11.49 19.29
N LEU A 19 0.04 10.87 19.04
CA LEU A 19 -1.12 10.95 19.91
C LEU A 19 -1.02 9.93 21.04
N ALA A 20 -1.72 10.20 22.14
CA ALA A 20 -1.70 9.35 23.33
C ALA A 20 -2.05 7.87 23.06
N ASP A 21 -2.93 7.63 22.09
CA ASP A 21 -3.42 6.31 21.70
C ASP A 21 -2.68 5.69 20.51
N ASP A 22 -1.72 6.41 19.91
CA ASP A 22 -0.90 5.85 18.85
C ASP A 22 0.03 4.76 19.40
N ARG A 23 0.41 3.81 18.57
CA ARG A 23 1.25 2.66 18.91
C ARG A 23 2.49 2.75 18.02
N PRO A 24 3.64 3.12 18.60
CA PRO A 24 4.89 3.26 17.87
C PRO A 24 5.30 1.93 17.20
N ILE A 25 5.59 1.95 15.90
CA ILE A 25 6.19 0.82 15.17
C ILE A 25 7.53 1.27 14.59
N ARG A 26 8.60 0.55 14.91
CA ARG A 26 9.93 0.79 14.34
C ARG A 26 9.98 0.44 12.85
N LEU A 27 10.78 1.17 12.09
CA LEU A 27 11.07 0.81 10.71
C LEU A 27 12.15 -0.27 10.60
N PRO A 28 12.05 -1.18 9.61
CA PRO A 28 12.90 -2.38 9.54
C PRO A 28 14.34 -2.10 9.06
N HIS A 29 14.64 -0.89 8.60
CA HIS A 29 15.93 -0.54 7.97
C HIS A 29 17.08 -0.26 8.93
N THR A 30 16.88 -0.56 10.21
CA THR A 30 17.85 -0.25 11.26
C THR A 30 18.82 -1.41 11.46
N GLU A 31 20.11 -1.14 11.35
CA GLU A 31 21.21 -2.09 11.53
C GLU A 31 22.08 -1.66 12.73
N PHE A 32 22.34 -2.59 13.65
CA PHE A 32 23.26 -2.40 14.78
C PHE A 32 24.57 -3.13 14.48
N ASP A 33 25.68 -2.42 14.28
CA ASP A 33 26.95 -3.00 13.82
C ASP A 33 28.10 -2.90 14.84
N GLY A 34 27.78 -2.59 16.09
CA GLY A 34 28.75 -2.45 17.20
C GLY A 34 29.58 -1.15 17.15
N ALA A 35 29.68 -0.49 15.99
CA ALA A 35 30.26 0.84 15.84
C ALA A 35 29.21 1.96 15.98
N GLY A 36 27.93 1.62 15.79
CA GLY A 36 26.80 2.52 16.03
C GLY A 36 25.51 1.92 15.49
N VAL A 37 24.56 2.83 15.19
CA VAL A 37 23.28 2.49 14.56
C VAL A 37 23.26 3.08 13.16
N ARG A 38 22.83 2.28 12.19
CA ARG A 38 22.62 2.72 10.81
C ARG A 38 21.15 2.60 10.43
N PHE A 39 20.66 3.54 9.65
CA PHE A 39 19.32 3.51 9.05
C PHE A 39 19.45 3.73 7.55
N LEU A 40 18.90 2.83 6.73
CA LEU A 40 19.07 2.86 5.27
C LEU A 40 20.54 2.86 4.82
N GLY A 41 21.41 2.22 5.60
CA GLY A 41 22.85 2.17 5.35
C GLY A 41 23.62 3.42 5.79
N GLU A 42 22.99 4.40 6.45
CA GLU A 42 23.65 5.63 6.91
C GLU A 42 23.72 5.71 8.42
N SER A 43 24.78 6.30 8.96
CA SER A 43 24.91 6.49 10.41
C SER A 43 23.79 7.37 10.96
N VAL A 44 23.15 6.92 12.03
CA VAL A 44 22.17 7.70 12.78
C VAL A 44 22.88 8.54 13.85
N ASP A 45 22.33 9.71 14.18
CA ASP A 45 22.79 10.53 15.30
C ASP A 45 22.85 9.68 16.59
N PRO A 46 24.02 9.53 17.23
CA PRO A 46 24.14 8.78 18.49
C PRO A 46 23.21 9.29 19.60
N ALA A 47 22.79 10.56 19.57
CA ALA A 47 21.82 11.10 20.53
C ALA A 47 20.44 10.42 20.41
N LEU A 48 20.06 9.93 19.23
CA LEU A 48 18.84 9.16 19.02
C LEU A 48 18.97 7.71 19.50
N PHE A 49 20.17 7.18 19.70
CA PHE A 49 20.38 5.81 20.17
C PHE A 49 21.38 5.75 21.31
N PRO A 50 21.02 6.23 22.52
CA PRO A 50 21.82 5.98 23.71
C PRO A 50 21.93 4.47 23.97
N LEU A 51 22.94 4.04 24.75
CA LEU A 51 23.25 2.61 24.97
C LEU A 51 22.05 1.78 25.47
N SER A 52 21.12 2.38 26.21
CA SER A 52 19.91 1.73 26.74
C SER A 52 18.75 1.67 25.74
N ALA A 53 18.86 2.28 24.57
CA ALA A 53 17.74 2.48 23.67
C ALA A 53 17.35 1.23 22.85
N THR A 54 18.24 0.24 22.75
CA THR A 54 18.01 -0.96 21.92
C THR A 54 16.77 -1.74 22.35
N GLU A 55 16.58 -1.95 23.67
CA GLU A 55 15.40 -2.64 24.20
C GLU A 55 14.12 -1.85 23.92
N LEU A 56 14.15 -0.53 24.14
CA LEU A 56 13.03 0.38 23.86
C LEU A 56 12.67 0.38 22.37
N TRP A 57 13.68 0.41 21.49
CA TRP A 57 13.51 0.34 20.04
C TRP A 57 12.79 -0.94 19.63
N HIS A 58 13.22 -2.10 20.16
CA HIS A 58 12.57 -3.38 19.88
C HIS A 58 11.16 -3.50 20.48
N ALA A 59 10.87 -2.75 21.53
CA ALA A 59 9.54 -2.69 22.12
C ALA A 59 8.58 -1.73 21.37
N CYS A 60 9.08 -0.93 20.41
CA CYS A 60 8.25 -0.20 19.44
C CYS A 60 7.79 -1.15 18.32
N ASP A 61 6.85 -2.03 18.63
CA ASP A 61 6.32 -3.09 17.75
C ASP A 61 4.82 -2.92 17.41
N GLY A 62 4.21 -1.79 17.78
CA GLY A 62 2.79 -1.50 17.53
C GLY A 62 1.82 -2.13 18.52
N THR A 63 2.29 -2.81 19.56
CA THR A 63 1.39 -3.45 20.55
C THR A 63 0.99 -2.51 21.69
N ARG A 64 1.87 -1.57 22.08
CA ARG A 64 1.71 -0.73 23.27
C ARG A 64 1.36 0.72 22.92
N PRO A 65 0.30 1.32 23.52
CA PRO A 65 -0.06 2.70 23.26
C PRO A 65 0.97 3.68 23.85
N TYR A 66 1.23 4.77 23.14
CA TYR A 66 2.26 5.78 23.40
C TYR A 66 2.14 6.39 24.80
N ARG A 67 0.92 6.66 25.28
CA ARG A 67 0.70 7.17 26.64
C ARG A 67 1.17 6.25 27.77
N SER A 68 1.28 4.96 27.50
CA SER A 68 1.59 3.98 28.55
C SER A 68 3.09 3.89 28.85
N TRP A 69 3.95 4.45 28.00
CA TRP A 69 5.40 4.49 28.22
C TRP A 69 5.77 5.54 29.28
N PRO A 70 6.84 5.33 30.08
CA PRO A 70 7.44 6.36 30.94
C PRO A 70 7.76 7.65 30.18
N SER A 71 7.79 8.81 30.86
CA SER A 71 7.97 10.12 30.22
C SER A 71 9.26 10.22 29.40
N GLN A 72 10.38 9.74 29.94
CA GLN A 72 11.68 9.77 29.27
C GLN A 72 11.69 8.88 28.01
N GLU A 73 11.05 7.72 28.07
CA GLU A 73 10.93 6.83 26.91
C GLU A 73 10.02 7.43 25.83
N ARG A 74 8.95 8.13 26.25
CA ARG A 74 8.07 8.86 25.32
C ARG A 74 8.81 9.95 24.55
N GLU A 75 9.64 10.74 25.24
CA GLU A 75 10.45 11.77 24.59
C GLU A 75 11.35 11.16 23.50
N LEU A 76 12.06 10.08 23.82
CA LEU A 76 12.92 9.40 22.85
C LEU A 76 12.14 8.80 21.66
N ILE A 77 10.97 8.19 21.92
CA ILE A 77 10.09 7.68 20.87
C ILE A 77 9.57 8.82 19.97
N ALA A 78 9.23 9.98 20.55
CA ALA A 78 8.80 11.15 19.79
C ALA A 78 9.94 11.71 18.92
N ASP A 79 11.17 11.70 19.43
CA ASP A 79 12.35 12.06 18.65
C ASP A 79 12.58 11.09 17.49
N TRP A 80 12.38 9.78 17.69
CA TRP A 80 12.41 8.79 16.62
C TRP A 80 11.33 8.98 15.57
N HIS A 81 10.10 9.29 16.00
CA HIS A 81 9.00 9.58 15.07
C HIS A 81 9.28 10.85 14.28
N THR A 82 9.75 11.92 14.93
CA THR A 82 10.18 13.17 14.28
C THR A 82 11.30 12.92 13.27
N ALA A 83 12.27 12.07 13.63
CA ALA A 83 13.34 11.57 12.77
C ALA A 83 12.87 10.45 11.82
N GLY A 84 11.57 10.19 11.68
CA GLY A 84 11.00 9.25 10.72
C GLY A 84 11.53 7.81 10.82
N LEU A 85 12.04 7.40 11.98
CA LEU A 85 12.53 6.05 12.27
C LEU A 85 11.41 5.14 12.81
N VAL A 86 10.37 5.76 13.36
CA VAL A 86 9.17 5.13 13.90
C VAL A 86 7.96 5.71 13.20
N VAL A 87 6.94 4.89 13.00
CA VAL A 87 5.61 5.29 12.50
C VAL A 87 4.55 5.16 13.59
N ALA A 88 3.45 5.88 13.42
CA ALA A 88 2.35 5.92 14.38
C ALA A 88 1.17 5.06 13.90
N ALA A 89 0.99 3.88 14.50
CA ALA A 89 -0.22 3.09 14.26
C ALA A 89 -1.35 3.55 15.19
N PRO A 90 -2.53 3.97 14.69
CA PRO A 90 -3.65 4.33 15.55
C PRO A 90 -4.12 3.14 16.39
N ARG A 91 -4.98 3.40 17.38
CA ARG A 91 -5.65 2.35 18.14
C ARG A 91 -6.37 1.37 17.20
N PRO A 92 -6.30 0.03 17.44
CA PRO A 92 -7.06 -0.93 16.65
C PRO A 92 -8.55 -0.59 16.69
N ARG A 93 -9.20 -0.65 15.53
CA ARG A 93 -10.65 -0.60 15.43
C ARG A 93 -11.20 -2.02 15.51
N SER A 94 -12.43 -2.16 15.98
CA SER A 94 -13.17 -3.41 15.84
C SER A 94 -13.35 -3.70 14.35
N GLN A 95 -13.09 -4.94 13.93
CA GLN A 95 -13.29 -5.33 12.54
C GLN A 95 -14.79 -5.21 12.15
N PRO A 96 -15.10 -4.71 10.95
CA PRO A 96 -16.49 -4.68 10.47
C PRO A 96 -17.02 -6.10 10.21
N SER A 97 -18.34 -6.23 10.10
CA SER A 97 -19.03 -7.50 9.84
C SER A 97 -18.70 -8.13 8.48
N ARG A 98 -18.21 -7.32 7.52
CA ARG A 98 -17.70 -7.76 6.22
C ARG A 98 -16.33 -7.15 5.99
N ALA A 99 -15.27 -7.95 6.13
CA ALA A 99 -13.91 -7.53 5.87
C ALA A 99 -13.68 -7.37 4.34
N LEU A 100 -13.01 -6.27 3.98
CA LEU A 100 -12.54 -6.04 2.63
C LEU A 100 -11.39 -6.99 2.30
N THR A 101 -11.34 -7.50 1.07
CA THR A 101 -10.13 -8.16 0.53
C THR A 101 -9.59 -7.28 -0.60
N VAL A 102 -8.34 -6.83 -0.48
CA VAL A 102 -7.66 -6.05 -1.52
C VAL A 102 -6.63 -6.94 -2.19
N LEU A 103 -6.76 -7.12 -3.50
CA LEU A 103 -5.75 -7.80 -4.29
C LEU A 103 -4.73 -6.76 -4.74
N SER A 104 -3.54 -6.80 -4.14
CA SER A 104 -2.42 -5.88 -4.38
C SER A 104 -1.42 -6.57 -5.31
N PRO A 105 -1.13 -6.04 -6.51
CA PRO A 105 -0.09 -6.60 -7.37
C PRO A 105 1.24 -6.68 -6.63
N HIS A 106 1.67 -5.57 -6.04
CA HIS A 106 2.90 -5.47 -5.26
C HIS A 106 2.63 -5.03 -3.82
N PRO A 107 3.56 -5.31 -2.88
CA PRO A 107 3.60 -4.60 -1.61
C PRO A 107 3.77 -3.10 -1.88
N ASP A 108 2.94 -2.28 -1.25
CA ASP A 108 2.72 -0.84 -1.45
C ASP A 108 1.45 -0.42 -2.23
N ASP A 109 1.02 -1.17 -3.25
CA ASP A 109 -0.05 -0.72 -4.16
C ASP A 109 -1.37 -0.46 -3.44
N ALA A 110 -1.81 -1.40 -2.60
CA ALA A 110 -3.03 -1.28 -1.81
C ALA A 110 -3.00 -0.04 -0.89
N GLN A 111 -1.85 0.27 -0.29
CA GLN A 111 -1.70 1.39 0.63
C GLN A 111 -1.61 2.72 -0.13
N LEU A 112 -0.94 2.73 -1.28
CA LEU A 112 -0.87 3.87 -2.18
C LEU A 112 -2.25 4.24 -2.71
N ALA A 113 -3.04 3.25 -3.14
CA ALA A 113 -4.36 3.46 -3.71
C ALA A 113 -5.46 3.66 -2.64
N LEU A 114 -5.48 2.82 -1.59
CA LEU A 114 -6.63 2.61 -0.70
C LEU A 114 -6.31 2.78 0.79
N GLY A 115 -5.16 3.33 1.16
CA GLY A 115 -4.73 3.41 2.55
C GLY A 115 -5.73 4.14 3.48
N ALA A 116 -6.52 5.10 3.01
CA ALA A 116 -7.49 5.78 3.86
C ALA A 116 -8.75 4.93 4.07
N LEU A 117 -9.22 4.27 3.02
CA LEU A 117 -10.30 3.29 3.08
C LEU A 117 -9.94 2.11 4.01
N LEU A 118 -8.72 1.57 3.88
CA LEU A 118 -8.21 0.51 4.76
C LEU A 118 -8.03 0.98 6.21
N ALA A 119 -7.48 2.18 6.45
CA ALA A 119 -7.38 2.75 7.80
C ALA A 119 -8.75 2.86 8.49
N ARG A 120 -9.80 3.04 7.68
CA ARG A 120 -11.15 3.19 8.18
C ARG A 120 -11.82 1.85 8.48
N PHE A 121 -11.87 0.98 7.47
CA PHE A 121 -12.68 -0.22 7.48
C PHE A 121 -11.86 -1.48 7.83
N GLY A 122 -10.54 -1.37 7.93
CA GLY A 122 -9.67 -2.54 8.00
C GLY A 122 -9.83 -3.43 6.77
N GLY A 123 -9.46 -4.69 6.92
CA GLY A 123 -9.56 -5.68 5.85
C GLY A 123 -8.30 -6.52 5.76
N ARG A 124 -8.16 -7.22 4.64
CA ARG A 124 -7.01 -8.03 4.31
C ARG A 124 -6.43 -7.54 2.98
N VAL A 125 -5.12 -7.37 2.95
CA VAL A 125 -4.32 -7.12 1.75
C VAL A 125 -3.69 -8.45 1.32
N VAL A 126 -3.82 -8.77 0.04
CA VAL A 126 -3.26 -9.96 -0.59
C VAL A 126 -2.26 -9.50 -1.63
N ASP A 127 -0.96 -9.58 -1.30
CA ASP A 127 0.11 -9.23 -2.22
C ASP A 127 0.44 -10.41 -3.13
N VAL A 128 0.24 -10.21 -4.43
CA VAL A 128 0.39 -11.26 -5.45
C VAL A 128 1.86 -11.47 -5.77
N PHE A 129 2.54 -10.44 -6.24
CA PHE A 129 3.93 -10.47 -6.71
C PHE A 129 4.90 -9.98 -5.64
N SER A 130 4.84 -10.58 -4.45
CA SER A 130 5.57 -10.11 -3.27
C SER A 130 7.03 -10.58 -3.18
N HIS A 131 7.52 -11.37 -4.14
CA HIS A 131 8.94 -11.67 -4.27
C HIS A 131 9.60 -10.65 -5.19
N GLU A 132 10.12 -9.60 -4.57
CA GLU A 132 10.81 -8.51 -5.23
C GLU A 132 12.27 -8.38 -4.78
N THR A 133 13.15 -8.02 -5.70
CA THR A 133 14.52 -7.61 -5.35
C THR A 133 14.87 -6.19 -5.80
N TRP A 134 14.02 -5.58 -6.63
CA TRP A 134 14.26 -4.25 -7.16
C TRP A 134 14.17 -3.18 -6.06
N THR A 135 15.13 -2.27 -6.05
CA THR A 135 15.10 -1.14 -5.12
C THR A 135 15.78 0.08 -5.72
N ARG A 136 15.21 1.25 -5.41
CA ARG A 136 15.83 2.51 -5.83
C ARG A 136 17.08 2.86 -5.01
N ARG A 137 17.34 2.20 -3.89
CA ARG A 137 18.41 2.52 -2.94
C ARG A 137 19.72 1.80 -3.30
N PRO A 138 20.79 2.51 -3.71
CA PRO A 138 22.05 1.89 -4.11
C PRO A 138 22.65 0.97 -3.04
N HIS A 139 22.51 1.32 -1.76
CA HIS A 139 23.00 0.51 -0.63
C HIS A 139 22.44 -0.92 -0.64
N TYR A 140 21.20 -1.11 -1.07
CA TYR A 140 20.51 -2.40 -1.06
C TYR A 140 20.54 -3.12 -2.41
N ARG A 141 20.84 -2.44 -3.53
CA ARG A 141 20.91 -3.07 -4.87
C ARG A 141 21.94 -4.19 -4.96
N SER A 142 23.07 -4.07 -4.27
CA SER A 142 24.09 -5.13 -4.22
C SER A 142 23.75 -6.24 -3.21
N ARG A 143 22.59 -6.16 -2.55
CA ARG A 143 22.13 -7.06 -1.49
C ARG A 143 20.68 -7.52 -1.75
N PRO A 144 20.38 -8.17 -2.88
CA PRO A 144 19.00 -8.47 -3.30
C PRO A 144 18.20 -9.26 -2.25
N ALA A 145 18.83 -10.24 -1.59
CA ALA A 145 18.17 -10.99 -0.52
C ALA A 145 17.83 -10.13 0.72
N LEU A 146 18.63 -9.11 1.02
CA LEU A 146 18.30 -8.15 2.08
C LEU A 146 17.20 -7.18 1.62
N ALA A 147 17.28 -6.69 0.37
CA ALA A 147 16.26 -5.82 -0.21
C ALA A 147 14.88 -6.50 -0.17
N SER A 148 14.77 -7.75 -0.65
CA SER A 148 13.53 -8.52 -0.64
C SER A 148 12.93 -8.68 0.76
N ARG A 149 13.75 -9.04 1.76
CA ARG A 149 13.28 -9.12 3.15
C ARG A 149 12.82 -7.77 3.69
N LEU A 150 13.53 -6.69 3.36
CA LEU A 150 13.17 -5.35 3.83
C LEU A 150 11.87 -4.86 3.17
N LEU A 151 11.65 -5.09 1.88
CA LEU A 151 10.40 -4.76 1.18
C LEU A 151 9.19 -5.41 1.86
N LEU A 152 9.27 -6.72 2.12
CA LEU A 152 8.23 -7.42 2.89
C LEU A 152 8.09 -6.86 4.31
N ALA A 153 9.17 -6.49 4.98
CA ALA A 153 9.09 -5.90 6.31
C ALA A 153 8.47 -4.48 6.29
N GLU A 154 8.69 -3.69 5.23
CA GLU A 154 8.01 -2.41 5.03
C GLU A 154 6.49 -2.61 4.96
N GLU A 155 6.06 -3.60 4.18
CA GLU A 155 4.66 -3.97 4.02
C GLU A 155 3.99 -4.41 5.33
N HIS A 156 4.66 -5.28 6.11
CA HIS A 156 4.15 -5.69 7.42
C HIS A 156 3.93 -4.49 8.35
N VAL A 157 4.84 -3.51 8.34
CA VAL A 157 4.68 -2.28 9.12
C VAL A 157 3.51 -1.46 8.59
N ALA A 158 3.40 -1.28 7.27
CA ALA A 158 2.34 -0.50 6.65
C ALA A 158 0.94 -1.09 6.91
N CYS A 159 0.76 -2.41 6.71
CA CYS A 159 -0.45 -3.13 7.09
C CYS A 159 -0.73 -3.02 8.60
N GLY A 160 0.31 -3.12 9.43
CA GLY A 160 0.20 -2.93 10.88
C GLY A 160 -0.30 -1.53 11.29
N VAL A 161 0.12 -0.48 10.57
CA VAL A 161 -0.40 0.89 10.75
C VAL A 161 -1.87 0.97 10.37
N LEU A 162 -2.27 0.33 9.27
CA LEU A 162 -3.67 0.33 8.83
C LEU A 162 -4.58 -0.59 9.65
N GLY A 163 -4.00 -1.48 10.47
CA GLY A 163 -4.74 -2.56 11.11
C GLY A 163 -5.29 -3.58 10.11
N ALA A 164 -4.66 -3.69 8.95
CA ALA A 164 -5.01 -4.66 7.92
C ALA A 164 -4.26 -5.99 8.14
N GLU A 165 -4.93 -7.09 7.83
CA GLU A 165 -4.29 -8.40 7.71
C GLU A 165 -3.50 -8.46 6.40
N LEU A 166 -2.40 -9.21 6.39
CA LEU A 166 -1.54 -9.36 5.21
C LEU A 166 -1.44 -10.83 4.82
N THR A 167 -1.65 -11.12 3.55
CA THR A 167 -1.33 -12.40 2.91
C THR A 167 -0.35 -12.15 1.78
N VAL A 168 0.72 -12.94 1.72
CA VAL A 168 1.78 -12.83 0.71
C VAL A 168 1.83 -14.11 -0.12
N LEU A 169 1.53 -14.02 -1.42
CA LEU A 169 1.51 -15.18 -2.31
C LEU A 169 2.89 -15.55 -2.84
N GLY A 170 3.83 -14.60 -2.87
CA GLY A 170 5.24 -14.86 -3.17
C GLY A 170 5.54 -15.12 -4.65
N HIS A 171 4.64 -14.72 -5.56
CA HIS A 171 4.99 -14.73 -6.97
C HIS A 171 6.12 -13.73 -7.25
N MET A 172 6.95 -14.05 -8.23
CA MET A 172 8.12 -13.24 -8.60
C MET A 172 7.69 -12.01 -9.39
N ASP A 173 8.17 -10.83 -9.00
CA ASP A 173 7.91 -9.57 -9.70
C ASP A 173 8.49 -9.53 -11.12
N ALA A 174 7.81 -8.79 -12.01
CA ALA A 174 8.12 -8.74 -13.43
C ALA A 174 9.55 -8.29 -13.73
N ALA A 175 10.15 -7.42 -12.90
CA ALA A 175 11.52 -6.97 -13.11
C ALA A 175 12.54 -8.11 -13.00
N ASP A 176 12.21 -9.16 -12.26
CA ASP A 176 13.03 -10.36 -12.06
C ASP A 176 12.63 -11.53 -12.99
N ARG A 177 11.55 -11.39 -13.77
CA ARG A 177 11.08 -12.44 -14.70
C ARG A 177 11.74 -12.32 -16.08
N PRO A 178 12.34 -13.41 -16.63
CA PRO A 178 13.00 -13.39 -17.93
C PRO A 178 12.12 -12.95 -19.10
N ALA A 179 10.81 -13.16 -19.02
CA ALA A 179 9.84 -12.78 -20.06
C ALA A 179 9.74 -11.26 -20.26
N TRP A 180 10.09 -10.46 -19.24
CA TRP A 180 9.90 -9.01 -19.23
C TRP A 180 11.19 -8.21 -19.06
N ARG A 181 12.35 -8.83 -19.30
CA ARG A 181 13.68 -8.22 -19.21
C ARG A 181 13.85 -6.94 -20.03
N ASP A 182 13.15 -6.84 -21.16
CA ASP A 182 13.25 -5.72 -22.09
C ASP A 182 12.20 -4.63 -21.79
N GLY A 183 11.35 -4.85 -20.78
CA GLY A 183 10.32 -3.92 -20.30
C GLY A 183 9.06 -4.66 -19.84
N TYR A 184 8.50 -4.22 -18.71
CA TYR A 184 7.32 -4.82 -18.06
C TYR A 184 6.11 -3.86 -18.03
N PHE A 185 6.12 -2.81 -18.87
CA PHE A 185 5.00 -1.91 -19.08
C PHE A 185 4.38 -2.14 -20.46
N LEU A 186 3.10 -2.46 -20.47
CA LEU A 186 2.32 -2.73 -21.67
C LEU A 186 1.62 -1.46 -22.15
N GLY A 187 1.51 -1.34 -23.48
CA GLY A 187 0.61 -0.37 -24.09
C GLY A 187 -0.86 -0.81 -23.97
N PRO A 188 -1.83 0.11 -24.12
CA PRO A 188 -3.26 -0.20 -24.01
C PRO A 188 -3.75 -1.33 -24.94
N GLU A 189 -3.18 -1.44 -26.14
CA GLU A 189 -3.52 -2.45 -27.16
C GLU A 189 -2.92 -3.84 -26.86
N SER A 190 -2.12 -3.98 -25.80
CA SER A 190 -1.30 -5.16 -25.54
C SER A 190 -1.64 -5.86 -24.23
N VAL A 191 -2.77 -5.55 -23.59
CA VAL A 191 -3.15 -6.11 -22.29
C VAL A 191 -3.23 -7.65 -22.30
N ASP A 192 -3.71 -8.25 -23.38
CA ASP A 192 -3.78 -9.73 -23.51
C ASP A 192 -2.41 -10.39 -23.65
N THR A 193 -1.37 -9.62 -23.97
CA THR A 193 0.02 -10.10 -24.10
C THR A 193 0.54 -10.66 -22.77
N ALA A 194 0.11 -10.09 -21.64
CA ALA A 194 0.55 -10.52 -20.31
C ALA A 194 0.28 -12.02 -20.09
N ARG A 195 -1.00 -12.40 -20.20
CA ARG A 195 -1.46 -13.79 -20.08
C ARG A 195 -0.86 -14.70 -21.15
N ALA A 196 -0.78 -14.23 -22.40
CA ALA A 196 -0.24 -15.04 -23.50
C ALA A 196 1.26 -15.34 -23.35
N THR A 197 2.01 -14.43 -22.73
CA THR A 197 3.46 -14.57 -22.52
C THR A 197 3.78 -15.51 -21.37
N GLU A 198 3.01 -15.48 -20.29
CA GLU A 198 3.25 -16.28 -19.08
C GLU A 198 1.99 -17.10 -18.68
N PRO A 199 1.47 -18.00 -19.54
CA PRO A 199 0.21 -18.68 -19.29
C PRO A 199 0.23 -19.54 -18.02
N GLU A 200 1.34 -20.22 -17.73
CA GLU A 200 1.46 -21.03 -16.52
C GLU A 200 1.50 -20.19 -15.24
N LEU A 201 2.08 -18.99 -15.30
CA LEU A 201 2.06 -18.06 -14.16
C LEU A 201 0.64 -17.54 -13.94
N PHE A 202 -0.05 -17.18 -15.02
CA PHE A 202 -1.44 -16.74 -14.96
C PHE A 202 -2.34 -17.79 -14.28
N GLU A 203 -2.25 -19.06 -14.66
CA GLU A 203 -3.08 -20.12 -14.07
C GLU A 203 -2.76 -20.32 -12.57
N ARG A 204 -1.48 -20.21 -12.17
CA ARG A 204 -1.10 -20.25 -10.73
C ARG A 204 -1.67 -19.07 -9.96
N VAL A 205 -1.49 -17.85 -10.47
CA VAL A 205 -2.03 -16.63 -9.85
C VAL A 205 -3.55 -16.72 -9.73
N ALA A 206 -4.25 -17.17 -10.77
CA ALA A 206 -5.71 -17.34 -10.73
C ALA A 206 -6.14 -18.36 -9.66
N ALA A 207 -5.44 -19.48 -9.53
CA ALA A 207 -5.73 -20.50 -8.52
C ALA A 207 -5.48 -19.99 -7.09
N ASP A 208 -4.39 -19.26 -6.86
CA ASP A 208 -4.08 -18.69 -5.55
C ASP A 208 -5.10 -17.59 -5.19
N LEU A 209 -5.43 -16.70 -6.14
CA LEU A 209 -6.47 -15.69 -5.94
C LEU A 209 -7.85 -16.30 -5.69
N ALA A 210 -8.21 -17.42 -6.31
CA ALA A 210 -9.47 -18.13 -6.06
C ALA A 210 -9.61 -18.54 -4.58
N THR A 211 -8.51 -18.98 -3.97
CA THR A 211 -8.46 -19.32 -2.55
C THR A 211 -8.68 -18.09 -1.69
N GLU A 212 -8.03 -16.97 -2.04
CA GLU A 212 -8.09 -15.75 -1.25
C GLU A 212 -9.45 -15.06 -1.35
N VAL A 213 -10.15 -15.10 -2.49
CA VAL A 213 -11.45 -14.41 -2.65
C VAL A 213 -12.67 -15.24 -2.24
N ALA A 214 -12.48 -16.47 -1.78
CA ALA A 214 -13.54 -17.41 -1.41
C ALA A 214 -14.45 -16.95 -0.23
N GLY A 215 -14.08 -15.88 0.49
CA GLY A 215 -14.95 -15.25 1.49
C GLY A 215 -16.21 -14.62 0.88
N GLY A 216 -17.08 -14.01 1.69
CA GLY A 216 -18.31 -13.34 1.23
C GLY A 216 -18.24 -11.79 1.22
N GLY A 217 -17.06 -11.22 1.49
CA GLY A 217 -16.86 -9.77 1.57
C GLY A 217 -16.54 -9.10 0.23
N PRO A 218 -16.53 -7.75 0.17
CA PRO A 218 -16.11 -7.01 -1.01
C PRO A 218 -14.64 -7.28 -1.37
N VAL A 219 -14.35 -7.30 -2.66
CA VAL A 219 -13.03 -7.53 -3.24
C VAL A 219 -12.63 -6.32 -4.08
N LEU A 220 -11.48 -5.73 -3.76
CA LEU A 220 -10.92 -4.58 -4.47
C LEU A 220 -9.75 -5.04 -5.34
N LEU A 221 -9.82 -4.74 -6.64
CA LEU A 221 -8.88 -5.17 -7.67
C LEU A 221 -8.12 -3.96 -8.24
N PRO A 222 -6.89 -4.10 -8.75
CA PRO A 222 -6.25 -3.01 -9.49
C PRO A 222 -7.06 -2.69 -10.75
N LEU A 223 -7.22 -1.40 -11.04
CA LEU A 223 -7.66 -0.99 -12.37
C LEU A 223 -6.56 -1.23 -13.42
N ALA A 224 -5.31 -1.42 -12.99
CA ALA A 224 -4.12 -1.58 -13.83
C ALA A 224 -3.77 -0.35 -14.68
N VAL A 225 -4.04 0.84 -14.13
CA VAL A 225 -3.59 2.10 -14.72
C VAL A 225 -2.06 2.11 -14.87
N GLY A 226 -1.58 2.54 -16.03
CA GLY A 226 -0.13 2.59 -16.33
C GLY A 226 0.41 1.32 -17.01
N GLY A 227 -0.38 0.24 -17.07
CA GLY A 227 -0.05 -0.94 -17.88
C GLY A 227 1.08 -1.80 -17.34
N HIS A 228 1.43 -1.70 -16.06
CA HIS A 228 2.38 -2.64 -15.45
C HIS A 228 1.85 -4.07 -15.59
N VAL A 229 2.67 -4.98 -16.12
CA VAL A 229 2.23 -6.34 -16.45
C VAL A 229 1.63 -7.08 -15.26
N ASP A 230 2.20 -6.92 -14.06
CA ASP A 230 1.70 -7.55 -12.83
C ASP A 230 0.32 -7.03 -12.41
N HIS A 231 0.06 -5.72 -12.53
CA HIS A 231 -1.28 -5.19 -12.30
C HIS A 231 -2.27 -5.75 -13.32
N VAL A 232 -1.86 -5.83 -14.59
CA VAL A 232 -2.67 -6.40 -15.67
C VAL A 232 -2.97 -7.87 -15.41
N LEU A 233 -1.99 -8.68 -15.00
CA LEU A 233 -2.16 -10.10 -14.68
C LEU A 233 -3.09 -10.29 -13.47
N THR A 234 -2.90 -9.53 -12.39
CA THR A 234 -3.79 -9.59 -11.20
C THR A 234 -5.23 -9.25 -11.59
N ARG A 235 -5.44 -8.18 -12.37
CA ARG A 235 -6.76 -7.80 -12.89
C ARG A 235 -7.35 -8.91 -13.76
N GLN A 236 -6.60 -9.43 -14.73
CA GLN A 236 -7.06 -10.48 -15.64
C GLN A 236 -7.39 -11.79 -14.92
N ALA A 237 -6.60 -12.16 -13.91
CA ALA A 237 -6.85 -13.35 -13.10
C ALA A 237 -8.17 -13.20 -12.34
N ALA A 238 -8.42 -12.06 -11.70
CA ALA A 238 -9.70 -11.80 -11.04
C ALA A 238 -10.89 -11.78 -12.01
N LEU A 239 -10.75 -11.15 -13.19
CA LEU A 239 -11.77 -11.18 -14.24
C LEU A 239 -12.04 -12.61 -14.75
N HIS A 240 -11.01 -13.45 -14.82
CA HIS A 240 -11.15 -14.85 -15.15
C HIS A 240 -11.97 -15.60 -14.09
N LEU A 241 -11.76 -15.33 -12.80
CA LEU A 241 -12.57 -15.89 -11.72
C LEU A 241 -14.04 -15.45 -11.81
N ILE A 242 -14.32 -14.21 -12.19
CA ILE A 242 -15.69 -13.73 -12.44
C ILE A 242 -16.32 -14.51 -13.60
N ALA A 243 -15.61 -14.64 -14.73
CA ALA A 243 -16.10 -15.37 -15.90
C ALA A 243 -16.40 -16.86 -15.59
N HIS A 244 -15.68 -17.46 -14.64
CA HIS A 244 -15.86 -18.85 -14.21
C HIS A 244 -16.73 -18.99 -12.95
N LYS A 245 -17.37 -17.91 -12.49
CA LYS A 245 -18.29 -17.89 -11.33
C LYS A 245 -17.65 -18.31 -10.01
N THR A 246 -16.34 -18.11 -9.88
CA THR A 246 -15.59 -18.27 -8.62
C THR A 246 -15.60 -16.99 -7.79
N LEU A 247 -15.76 -15.83 -8.44
CA LEU A 247 -15.89 -14.52 -7.81
C LEU A 247 -17.15 -13.83 -8.35
N GLU A 248 -18.05 -13.44 -7.45
CA GLU A 248 -19.30 -12.79 -7.83
C GLU A 248 -19.05 -11.31 -8.19
N PRO A 249 -19.53 -10.81 -9.35
CA PRO A 249 -19.29 -9.44 -9.79
C PRO A 249 -19.88 -8.39 -8.84
N GLU A 250 -20.94 -8.71 -8.10
CA GLU A 250 -21.58 -7.85 -7.09
C GLU A 250 -20.62 -7.47 -5.95
N ARG A 251 -19.55 -8.24 -5.77
CA ARG A 251 -18.56 -8.04 -4.71
C ARG A 251 -17.36 -7.21 -5.17
N VAL A 252 -17.26 -6.88 -6.46
CA VAL A 252 -16.01 -6.40 -7.07
C VAL A 252 -16.04 -4.92 -7.38
N ALA A 253 -14.97 -4.21 -7.03
CA ALA A 253 -14.66 -2.88 -7.57
C ALA A 253 -13.17 -2.78 -7.90
N PHE A 254 -12.83 -1.86 -8.81
CA PHE A 254 -11.45 -1.60 -9.22
C PHE A 254 -10.94 -0.32 -8.56
N TYR A 255 -9.80 -0.35 -7.89
CA TYR A 255 -9.18 0.85 -7.35
C TYR A 255 -8.32 1.58 -8.37
N GLU A 256 -8.26 2.90 -8.25
CA GLU A 256 -7.36 3.73 -9.06
C GLU A 256 -5.89 3.53 -8.62
N ASP A 257 -5.07 2.95 -9.50
CA ASP A 257 -3.67 2.62 -9.18
C ASP A 257 -2.80 3.87 -8.98
N MET A 258 -2.17 3.96 -7.80
CA MET A 258 -1.25 5.04 -7.45
C MET A 258 0.18 4.48 -7.38
N PRO A 259 1.21 5.20 -7.87
CA PRO A 259 1.18 6.57 -8.36
C PRO A 259 0.87 6.70 -9.86
N TYR A 260 0.51 5.61 -10.55
CA TYR A 260 0.35 5.60 -12.01
C TYR A 260 -0.68 6.63 -12.49
N SER A 261 -1.80 6.80 -11.78
CA SER A 261 -2.81 7.81 -12.12
C SER A 261 -2.38 9.27 -11.94
N LEU A 262 -1.20 9.53 -11.37
CA LEU A 262 -0.61 10.88 -11.42
C LEU A 262 -0.06 11.24 -12.82
N PHE A 263 0.12 10.24 -13.68
CA PHE A 263 0.75 10.38 -15.00
C PHE A 263 -0.06 9.75 -16.14
N ALA A 264 -1.08 8.95 -15.83
CA ALA A 264 -1.94 8.28 -16.78
C ALA A 264 -3.42 8.49 -16.42
N ASP A 265 -4.30 8.43 -17.42
CA ASP A 265 -5.74 8.67 -17.25
C ASP A 265 -6.47 7.39 -16.84
N ALA A 266 -6.87 7.33 -15.57
CA ALA A 266 -7.68 6.23 -15.03
C ALA A 266 -9.05 6.11 -15.69
N THR A 267 -9.64 7.22 -16.16
CA THR A 267 -10.95 7.20 -16.85
C THR A 267 -10.83 6.52 -18.20
N ALA A 268 -9.74 6.79 -18.92
CA ALA A 268 -9.46 6.11 -20.18
C ALA A 268 -9.20 4.61 -19.97
N GLU A 269 -8.53 4.22 -18.89
CA GLU A 269 -8.31 2.80 -18.57
C GLU A 269 -9.62 2.09 -18.18
N ALA A 270 -10.45 2.71 -17.33
CA ALA A 270 -11.76 2.19 -16.98
C ALA A 270 -12.68 2.04 -18.20
N GLY A 271 -12.65 3.00 -19.14
CA GLY A 271 -13.42 2.92 -20.38
C GLY A 271 -12.98 1.82 -21.35
N ARG A 272 -11.75 1.28 -21.19
CA ARG A 272 -11.27 0.11 -21.93
C ARG A 272 -11.66 -1.21 -21.28
N LEU A 273 -11.99 -1.18 -19.99
CA LEU A 273 -12.40 -2.36 -19.26
C LEU A 273 -13.87 -2.65 -19.54
N ALA A 274 -14.15 -3.84 -20.06
CA ALA A 274 -15.49 -4.33 -20.28
C ALA A 274 -15.67 -5.66 -19.54
N VAL A 275 -16.62 -5.71 -18.62
CA VAL A 275 -16.83 -6.86 -17.73
C VAL A 275 -18.21 -7.46 -17.98
N GLY A 276 -18.28 -8.79 -17.86
CA GLY A 276 -19.53 -9.53 -17.99
C GLY A 276 -20.01 -9.70 -19.45
N PRO A 277 -21.14 -10.39 -19.63
CA PRO A 277 -21.70 -10.67 -20.94
C PRO A 277 -22.15 -9.41 -21.69
N GLU A 278 -22.55 -8.37 -20.96
CA GLU A 278 -23.00 -7.09 -21.53
C GLU A 278 -21.86 -6.11 -21.80
N GLN A 279 -20.61 -6.48 -21.47
CA GLN A 279 -19.42 -5.67 -21.73
C GLN A 279 -19.53 -4.25 -21.16
N VAL A 280 -20.00 -4.14 -19.91
CA VAL A 280 -20.25 -2.84 -19.28
C VAL A 280 -18.96 -2.29 -18.68
N ALA A 281 -18.71 -1.00 -18.93
CA ALA A 281 -17.61 -0.27 -18.33
C ALA A 281 -17.96 0.16 -16.90
N PRO A 282 -17.02 0.04 -15.94
CA PRO A 282 -17.28 0.47 -14.57
C PRO A 282 -17.37 1.99 -14.47
N VAL A 283 -18.14 2.48 -13.50
CA VAL A 283 -18.35 3.92 -13.26
C VAL A 283 -17.59 4.38 -12.00
N PRO A 284 -17.09 5.62 -11.97
CA PRO A 284 -16.31 6.08 -10.83
C PRO A 284 -17.21 6.35 -9.62
N VAL A 285 -16.77 5.89 -8.44
CA VAL A 285 -17.33 6.21 -7.13
C VAL A 285 -16.21 6.79 -6.28
N LEU A 286 -16.45 7.95 -5.68
CA LEU A 286 -15.54 8.55 -4.72
C LEU A 286 -15.84 8.04 -3.32
N ILE A 287 -14.79 7.70 -2.57
CA ILE A 287 -14.85 7.27 -1.18
C ILE A 287 -14.24 8.39 -0.32
N PRO A 288 -15.06 9.24 0.32
CA PRO A 288 -14.55 10.31 1.17
C PRO A 288 -13.76 9.77 2.37
N ALA A 289 -12.75 10.50 2.81
CA ALA A 289 -12.00 10.16 4.01
C ALA A 289 -11.94 11.33 5.00
N SER A 290 -11.95 11.02 6.29
CA SER A 290 -11.65 11.99 7.36
C SER A 290 -10.16 12.32 7.38
N GLU A 291 -9.79 13.48 7.93
CA GLU A 291 -8.37 13.86 8.11
C GLU A 291 -7.60 12.83 8.96
N ALA A 292 -8.26 12.15 9.89
CA ALA A 292 -7.64 11.07 10.67
C ALA A 292 -7.29 9.84 9.80
N ALA A 293 -8.16 9.45 8.88
CA ALA A 293 -7.89 8.37 7.93
C ALA A 293 -6.78 8.77 6.94
N VAL A 294 -6.78 10.03 6.46
CA VAL A 294 -5.72 10.56 5.59
C VAL A 294 -4.37 10.60 6.31
N ARG A 295 -4.33 10.99 7.60
CA ARG A 295 -3.11 10.93 8.42
C ARG A 295 -2.60 9.50 8.55
N THR A 296 -3.50 8.55 8.80
CA THR A 296 -3.14 7.13 8.93
C THR A 296 -2.61 6.57 7.61
N LYS A 297 -3.22 6.91 6.47
CA LYS A 297 -2.67 6.61 5.14
C LYS A 297 -1.25 7.15 5.01
N HIS A 298 -1.00 8.40 5.39
CA HIS A 298 0.32 8.99 5.29
C HIS A 298 1.38 8.27 6.16
N GLU A 299 1.02 7.88 7.39
CA GLU A 299 1.86 7.04 8.26
C GLU A 299 2.12 5.67 7.63
N ALA A 300 1.12 5.05 7.00
CA ALA A 300 1.27 3.75 6.33
C ALA A 300 2.12 3.81 5.05
N LEU A 301 2.27 4.97 4.41
CA LEU A 301 3.18 5.14 3.27
C LEU A 301 4.63 5.42 3.68
N TRP A 302 4.86 5.67 4.96
CA TRP A 302 6.15 6.00 5.51
C TRP A 302 7.18 4.84 5.48
N PRO A 303 6.78 3.58 5.73
CA PRO A 303 7.68 2.44 5.70
C PRO A 303 8.33 2.19 4.34
N TYR A 304 7.63 2.45 3.22
CA TYR A 304 8.14 2.18 1.86
C TYR A 304 9.30 3.10 1.46
N ARG A 305 10.48 2.89 2.05
CA ARG A 305 11.72 3.66 1.84
C ARG A 305 12.54 3.13 0.68
N LEU A 306 12.37 1.84 0.35
CA LEU A 306 13.04 1.17 -0.75
C LEU A 306 12.39 1.45 -2.10
N GLN A 307 11.06 1.62 -2.14
CA GLN A 307 10.30 1.83 -3.39
C GLN A 307 9.75 3.25 -3.53
N VAL A 308 9.13 3.83 -2.51
CA VAL A 308 8.39 5.10 -2.66
C VAL A 308 9.26 6.32 -2.30
N LEU A 309 9.13 7.42 -3.05
CA LEU A 309 9.70 8.72 -2.64
C LEU A 309 8.69 9.50 -1.81
N GLU A 310 9.17 10.26 -0.83
CA GLU A 310 8.32 11.16 -0.05
C GLU A 310 7.53 12.15 -0.95
N ALA A 311 8.17 12.64 -2.02
CA ALA A 311 7.52 13.51 -2.99
C ALA A 311 6.36 12.83 -3.73
N VAL A 312 6.43 11.51 -3.93
CA VAL A 312 5.34 10.73 -4.53
C VAL A 312 4.18 10.60 -3.53
N SER A 313 4.46 10.23 -2.28
CA SER A 313 3.44 10.17 -1.22
C SER A 313 2.70 11.51 -1.06
N LYS A 314 3.43 12.64 -1.06
CA LYS A 314 2.82 13.98 -1.02
C LYS A 314 1.93 14.28 -2.23
N ARG A 315 2.31 13.83 -3.43
CA ARG A 315 1.49 14.00 -4.64
C ARG A 315 0.22 13.15 -4.58
N ILE A 316 0.28 11.93 -4.06
CA ILE A 316 -0.90 11.07 -3.84
C ILE A 316 -1.88 11.73 -2.87
N VAL A 317 -1.39 12.23 -1.73
CA VAL A 317 -2.25 12.96 -0.77
C VAL A 317 -2.89 14.19 -1.41
N ARG A 318 -2.14 14.95 -2.22
CA ARG A 318 -2.68 16.09 -2.97
C ARG A 318 -3.73 15.67 -4.00
N HIS A 319 -3.52 14.57 -4.71
CA HIS A 319 -4.47 14.03 -5.68
C HIS A 319 -5.81 13.71 -5.01
N GLY A 320 -5.80 13.06 -3.85
CA GLY A 320 -7.03 12.78 -3.11
C GLY A 320 -7.80 14.05 -2.66
N ARG A 321 -7.09 15.15 -2.34
CA ARG A 321 -7.73 16.46 -2.09
C ARG A 321 -8.36 17.06 -3.34
N GLN A 322 -7.74 16.86 -4.50
CA GLN A 322 -8.27 17.35 -5.77
C GLN A 322 -9.51 16.56 -6.19
N LEU A 323 -9.52 15.24 -5.96
CA LEU A 323 -10.67 14.38 -6.21
C LEU A 323 -11.86 14.71 -5.30
N GLY A 324 -11.63 14.87 -3.99
CA GLY A 324 -12.69 14.98 -2.99
C GLY A 324 -13.11 16.41 -2.62
N ALA A 325 -12.70 17.44 -3.36
CA ALA A 325 -12.85 18.84 -2.96
C ALA A 325 -14.31 19.19 -2.54
N PRO A 326 -14.51 19.89 -1.40
CA PRO A 326 -13.50 20.52 -0.54
C PRO A 326 -12.78 19.59 0.46
N GLY A 327 -13.16 18.30 0.52
CA GLY A 327 -12.55 17.30 1.40
C GLY A 327 -11.44 16.50 0.73
N TRP A 328 -11.39 15.20 1.06
CA TRP A 328 -10.44 14.25 0.51
C TRP A 328 -11.17 12.96 0.12
N ALA A 329 -10.79 12.35 -1.00
CA ALA A 329 -11.37 11.07 -1.42
C ALA A 329 -10.35 10.15 -2.12
N GLU A 330 -10.59 8.84 -1.99
CA GLU A 330 -10.09 7.80 -2.90
C GLU A 330 -11.13 7.51 -3.98
N ARG A 331 -10.73 6.90 -5.09
CA ARG A 331 -11.65 6.56 -6.20
C ARG A 331 -11.63 5.06 -6.47
N LEU A 332 -12.83 4.51 -6.52
CA LEU A 332 -13.13 3.17 -7.02
C LEU A 332 -13.86 3.28 -8.36
N TRP A 333 -13.82 2.22 -9.14
CA TRP A 333 -14.59 2.02 -10.35
C TRP A 333 -15.47 0.79 -10.13
N VAL A 334 -16.78 1.00 -10.14
CA VAL A 334 -17.76 -0.01 -9.73
C VAL A 334 -18.52 -0.53 -10.93
N LEU A 335 -18.77 -1.83 -10.94
CA LEU A 335 -19.69 -2.44 -11.90
C LEU A 335 -21.14 -2.15 -11.50
N PRO A 336 -22.10 -2.11 -12.44
CA PRO A 336 -23.51 -1.96 -12.11
C PRO A 336 -24.01 -2.95 -11.05
N GLU A 337 -23.55 -4.20 -11.14
CA GLU A 337 -23.89 -5.29 -10.21
C GLU A 337 -23.39 -5.03 -8.79
N SER A 338 -22.31 -4.26 -8.66
CA SER A 338 -21.67 -3.93 -7.38
C SER A 338 -22.05 -2.55 -6.84
N ALA A 339 -22.87 -1.79 -7.59
CA ALA A 339 -23.13 -0.38 -7.31
C ALA A 339 -23.76 -0.15 -5.93
N ASP A 340 -24.67 -1.02 -5.50
CA ASP A 340 -25.30 -0.93 -4.18
C ASP A 340 -24.28 -1.15 -3.05
N ALA A 341 -23.47 -2.23 -3.14
CA ALA A 341 -22.49 -2.58 -2.11
C ALA A 341 -21.43 -1.48 -1.91
N PHE A 342 -20.90 -0.93 -2.99
CA PHE A 342 -19.90 0.14 -2.90
C PHE A 342 -20.53 1.54 -2.69
N GLY A 343 -21.80 1.72 -3.04
CA GLY A 343 -22.59 2.89 -2.68
C GLY A 343 -22.81 2.98 -1.17
N GLU A 344 -23.16 1.86 -0.52
CA GLU A 344 -23.25 1.78 0.94
C GLU A 344 -21.90 2.07 1.62
N LEU A 345 -20.82 1.51 1.06
CA LEU A 345 -19.46 1.79 1.53
C LEU A 345 -19.12 3.28 1.45
N ALA A 346 -19.44 3.93 0.32
CA ALA A 346 -19.22 5.35 0.10
C ALA A 346 -20.10 6.23 1.02
N ALA A 347 -21.35 5.85 1.25
CA ALA A 347 -22.26 6.56 2.15
C ALA A 347 -21.75 6.49 3.60
N ALA A 348 -21.37 5.29 4.07
CA ALA A 348 -20.71 5.14 5.36
C ALA A 348 -19.45 6.02 5.40
N ALA A 349 -18.62 5.96 4.35
CA ALA A 349 -17.41 6.77 4.20
C ALA A 349 -17.66 8.28 4.43
N ALA A 350 -18.71 8.80 3.80
CA ALA A 350 -19.14 10.19 3.94
C ALA A 350 -19.62 10.56 5.35
N GLU A 351 -20.39 9.69 6.02
CA GLU A 351 -20.94 9.96 7.36
C GLU A 351 -19.86 10.21 8.42
N GLU A 352 -18.80 9.40 8.48
CA GLU A 352 -17.68 9.64 9.43
C GLU A 352 -16.88 10.88 9.04
N ALA A 353 -16.68 11.11 7.74
CA ALA A 353 -15.92 12.27 7.27
C ALA A 353 -16.64 13.57 7.69
N ALA A 354 -17.98 13.58 7.62
CA ALA A 354 -18.80 14.68 8.10
C ALA A 354 -18.82 14.79 9.63
N ALA A 355 -18.81 13.68 10.37
CA ALA A 355 -18.79 13.69 11.84
C ALA A 355 -17.43 14.13 12.44
N ALA A 356 -16.36 14.09 11.65
CA ALA A 356 -15.00 14.43 12.07
C ALA A 356 -14.56 15.87 11.72
N GLY A 357 -15.34 16.58 10.88
CA GLY A 357 -15.12 17.99 10.53
C GLY A 357 -15.96 18.91 11.40
#